data_AF-A0A257RMN4-F1
#
_entry.id   AF-A0A257RMN4-F1
#
_cell.length_a   1.000
_cell.length_b   1.000
_cell.length_c   1.000
_cell.angle_alpha   90.00
_cell.angle_beta   90.00
_cell.angle_gamma   90.00
#
_symmetry.space_group_name_H-M   'P 1'
#
loop_
_entity.id
_entity.type
_entity.pdbx_description
1 polymer ?
#
loop_
_entity_poly.entity_id
_entity_poly.type
_entity_poly.pdbx_seq_one_letter_code
_entity_poly.pdbx_strand_id
1 'polypeptide(L)'
;MQHDPAAELTISVQDQLKLGVETGDLVRVVSPHGSCVLPVAISPAQRAGEVFGAMHWTRAHSSGDSVNRLIGSATDPHSGQPGFKAQHVALERLAATWHGIMLGRAIAPPSGSFVWSRLKLDHGLQQIRFTGTKNLHDDATLGDWAARLAGAEQDDERVELADRARGVFRLAILRRSRIIALLFIARSRADLPQGDRLAGLFRQTDWQANRASLLAGRALMAGGDGPKIICVCHGVSEPAIRAAIARDGLCDVRAIGRAVKAGTNCGSCLGELAEILRNTRPTVDA
;
A
#
# COMPACT_ATOMS: atom_id res chain seq x y z
N MET A 1 20.52 -12.00 -14.76
CA MET A 1 20.47 -11.84 -13.30
C MET A 1 19.44 -10.75 -13.01
N GLN A 2 18.18 -11.15 -12.77
CA GLN A 2 17.13 -10.19 -12.45
C GLN A 2 17.43 -9.66 -11.05
N HIS A 3 17.64 -8.35 -10.92
CA HIS A 3 17.72 -7.74 -9.60
C HIS A 3 16.34 -7.83 -8.97
N ASP A 4 16.23 -8.61 -7.90
CA ASP A 4 15.04 -8.60 -7.04
C ASP A 4 14.84 -7.16 -6.53
N PRO A 5 13.61 -6.64 -6.41
CA PRO A 5 13.40 -5.24 -6.06
C PRO A 5 13.56 -4.95 -4.56
N ALA A 6 13.77 -5.98 -3.72
CA ALA A 6 13.84 -5.84 -2.26
C ALA A 6 14.73 -6.90 -1.60
N ALA A 7 15.15 -6.62 -0.36
CA ALA A 7 15.76 -7.60 0.52
C ALA A 7 14.69 -8.57 1.04
N GLU A 8 14.71 -9.81 0.56
CA GLU A 8 13.77 -10.85 0.96
C GLU A 8 14.50 -12.13 1.38
N LEU A 9 13.84 -12.96 2.18
CA LEU A 9 14.29 -14.30 2.55
C LEU A 9 13.50 -15.34 1.75
N THR A 10 14.16 -16.03 0.83
CA THR A 10 13.57 -17.09 0.04
C THR A 10 13.49 -18.38 0.86
N ILE A 11 12.30 -18.96 0.96
CA ILE A 11 12.03 -20.23 1.64
C ILE A 11 11.28 -21.21 0.72
N SER A 12 11.30 -22.50 1.07
CA SER A 12 10.56 -23.53 0.36
C SER A 12 9.05 -23.47 0.63
N VAL A 13 8.25 -24.06 -0.25
CA VAL A 13 6.79 -24.26 -0.03
C VAL A 13 6.52 -25.10 1.22
N GLN A 14 7.39 -26.05 1.56
CA GLN A 14 7.21 -26.87 2.77
C GLN A 14 7.44 -26.07 4.04
N ASP A 15 8.45 -25.21 4.07
CA ASP A 15 8.76 -24.39 5.23
C ASP A 15 7.74 -23.26 5.40
N GLN A 16 7.21 -22.73 4.29
CA GLN A 16 6.05 -21.85 4.31
C GLN A 16 4.88 -22.46 5.10
N LEU A 17 4.49 -23.70 4.78
CA LEU A 17 3.37 -24.39 5.43
C LEU A 17 3.65 -24.61 6.92
N LYS A 18 4.88 -24.95 7.30
CA LYS A 18 5.28 -25.12 8.71
C LYS A 18 5.25 -23.81 9.50
N LEU A 19 5.68 -22.71 8.89
CA LEU A 19 5.74 -21.39 9.52
C LEU A 19 4.41 -20.63 9.50
N GLY A 20 3.47 -21.03 8.62
CA GLY A 20 2.19 -20.35 8.46
C GLY A 20 2.34 -18.92 7.92
N VAL A 21 3.21 -18.73 6.93
CA VAL A 21 3.51 -17.43 6.29
C VAL A 21 3.09 -17.40 4.83
N GLU A 22 2.83 -16.20 4.31
CA GLU A 22 2.62 -15.96 2.88
C GLU A 22 3.73 -15.08 2.29
N THR A 23 3.77 -14.93 0.96
CA THR A 23 4.76 -14.07 0.30
C THR A 23 4.67 -12.63 0.81
N GLY A 24 5.80 -12.20 1.37
CA GLY A 24 6.11 -10.91 1.95
C GLY A 24 5.49 -10.66 3.32
N ASP A 25 4.98 -11.68 3.99
CA ASP A 25 4.92 -11.70 5.45
C ASP A 25 6.33 -11.50 6.04
N LEU A 26 6.40 -10.95 7.23
CA LEU A 26 7.67 -10.72 7.91
C LEU A 26 8.07 -11.95 8.73
N VAL A 27 9.34 -12.31 8.62
CA VAL A 27 10.00 -13.26 9.52
C VAL A 27 11.17 -12.59 10.21
N ARG A 28 11.32 -12.88 11.50
CA ARG A 28 12.57 -12.66 12.22
C ARG A 28 13.47 -13.86 11.95
N VAL A 29 14.67 -13.58 11.50
CA VAL A 29 15.73 -14.57 11.32
C VAL A 29 16.74 -14.37 12.44
N VAL A 30 17.06 -15.42 13.18
CA VAL A 30 17.96 -15.36 14.35
C VAL A 30 19.08 -16.37 14.19
N SER A 31 20.31 -15.95 14.46
CA SER A 31 21.47 -16.81 14.64
C SER A 31 22.16 -16.48 15.97
N PRO A 32 23.15 -17.27 16.41
CA PRO A 32 23.99 -16.92 17.55
C PRO A 32 24.75 -15.58 17.39
N HIS A 33 24.87 -15.06 16.15
CA HIS A 33 25.63 -13.86 15.84
C HIS A 33 24.76 -12.60 15.72
N GLY A 34 23.44 -12.76 15.58
CA GLY A 34 22.55 -11.61 15.46
C GLY A 34 21.15 -12.00 15.00
N SER A 35 20.37 -10.97 14.65
CA SER A 35 19.05 -11.16 14.06
C SER A 35 18.77 -10.10 13.00
N CYS A 36 17.85 -10.42 12.10
CA CYS A 36 17.27 -9.48 11.15
C CYS A 36 15.78 -9.76 10.97
N VAL A 37 15.06 -8.80 10.37
CA VAL A 37 13.67 -8.99 9.96
C VAL A 37 13.59 -8.76 8.46
N LEU A 38 13.04 -9.73 7.75
CA LEU A 38 12.92 -9.71 6.29
C LEU A 38 11.53 -10.19 5.86
N PRO A 39 10.98 -9.63 4.76
CA PRO A 39 9.85 -10.24 4.07
C PRO A 39 10.24 -11.59 3.48
N VAL A 40 9.29 -12.53 3.42
CA VAL A 40 9.49 -13.88 2.86
C VAL A 40 9.19 -13.90 1.36
N ALA A 41 10.05 -14.53 0.57
CA ALA A 41 9.73 -14.97 -0.79
C ALA A 41 9.52 -16.50 -0.79
N ILE A 42 8.45 -16.98 -1.40
CA ILE A 42 8.21 -18.42 -1.50
C ILE A 42 8.67 -18.89 -2.88
N SER A 43 9.52 -19.91 -2.91
CA SER A 43 9.99 -20.49 -4.17
C SER A 43 9.98 -22.01 -4.13
N PRO A 44 9.40 -22.69 -5.14
CA PRO A 44 9.50 -24.15 -5.25
C PRO A 44 10.93 -24.61 -5.59
N ALA A 45 11.80 -23.71 -6.05
CA ALA A 45 13.21 -24.01 -6.32
C ALA A 45 14.08 -24.01 -5.05
N GLN A 46 13.57 -23.48 -3.94
CA GLN A 46 14.27 -23.47 -2.65
C GLN A 46 14.08 -24.82 -1.96
N ARG A 47 15.18 -25.43 -1.50
CA ARG A 47 15.14 -26.71 -0.77
C ARG A 47 14.53 -26.53 0.60
N ALA A 48 13.77 -27.54 1.05
CA ALA A 48 13.19 -27.54 2.38
C ALA A 48 14.27 -27.64 3.47
N GLY A 49 14.13 -26.83 4.52
CA GLY A 49 15.11 -26.70 5.60
C GLY A 49 16.29 -25.77 5.27
N GLU A 50 16.36 -25.23 4.05
CA GLU A 50 17.35 -24.23 3.63
C GLU A 50 16.65 -22.91 3.32
N VAL A 51 17.29 -21.80 3.67
CA VAL A 51 16.83 -20.46 3.29
C VAL A 51 17.91 -19.70 2.55
N PHE A 52 17.49 -18.78 1.68
CA PHE A 52 18.40 -17.94 0.92
C PHE A 52 18.06 -16.47 1.12
N GLY A 53 19.07 -15.62 1.29
CA GLY A 53 18.90 -14.17 1.28
C GLY A 53 20.13 -13.53 0.68
N ALA A 54 19.93 -12.56 -0.22
CA ALA A 54 21.04 -11.91 -0.91
C ALA A 54 21.82 -10.96 0.02
N MET A 55 23.14 -10.98 -0.07
CA MET A 55 24.04 -10.20 0.80
C MET A 55 24.18 -8.72 0.42
N HIS A 56 23.79 -8.32 -0.81
CA HIS A 56 24.12 -7.02 -1.40
C HIS A 56 23.09 -5.91 -1.16
N TRP A 57 22.28 -6.02 -0.10
CA TRP A 57 21.26 -5.01 0.22
C TRP A 57 21.82 -3.88 1.08
N THR A 58 21.64 -2.65 0.61
CA THR A 58 22.05 -1.42 1.30
C THR A 58 20.85 -0.75 1.97
N ARG A 59 21.10 -0.04 3.09
CA ARG A 59 20.08 0.75 3.81
C ARG A 59 19.43 1.86 2.96
N ALA A 60 19.99 2.17 1.78
CA ALA A 60 19.42 3.14 0.84
C ALA A 60 18.15 2.63 0.14
N HIS A 61 17.93 1.31 0.07
CA HIS A 61 16.84 0.69 -0.70
C HIS A 61 15.90 -0.19 0.14
N SER A 62 16.29 -0.56 1.37
CA SER A 62 15.39 -1.23 2.31
C SER A 62 15.84 -1.02 3.76
N SER A 63 14.90 -1.10 4.71
CA SER A 63 15.25 -1.26 6.14
C SER A 63 15.46 -2.71 6.55
N GLY A 64 15.36 -3.66 5.60
CA GLY A 64 15.72 -5.05 5.83
C GLY A 64 17.14 -5.11 6.38
N ASP A 65 17.27 -5.64 7.59
CA ASP A 65 18.58 -5.80 8.20
C ASP A 65 19.37 -6.82 7.36
N SER A 66 20.58 -6.46 6.97
CA SER A 66 21.41 -7.30 6.10
C SER A 66 21.59 -8.70 6.69
N VAL A 67 21.38 -9.73 5.86
CA VAL A 67 21.66 -11.14 6.22
C VAL A 67 23.09 -11.35 6.69
N ASN A 68 24.01 -10.44 6.34
CA ASN A 68 25.40 -10.48 6.80
C ASN A 68 25.52 -10.40 8.33
N ARG A 69 24.51 -9.87 9.05
CA ARG A 69 24.49 -9.87 10.52
C ARG A 69 24.26 -11.24 11.14
N LEU A 70 23.78 -12.19 10.35
CA LEU A 70 23.54 -13.56 10.81
C LEU A 70 24.81 -14.40 10.77
N ILE A 71 25.80 -13.99 9.97
CA ILE A 71 26.98 -14.78 9.63
C ILE A 71 28.09 -14.57 10.68
N GLY A 72 28.65 -15.66 11.19
CA GLY A 72 29.79 -15.62 12.09
C GLY A 72 31.10 -15.20 11.42
N SER A 73 32.10 -14.82 12.22
CA SER A 73 33.42 -14.38 11.74
C SER A 73 34.40 -15.51 11.46
N ALA A 74 33.92 -16.76 11.34
CA ALA A 74 34.78 -17.91 11.11
C ALA A 74 35.42 -17.84 9.72
N THR A 75 36.72 -18.11 9.66
CA THR A 75 37.50 -18.16 8.41
C THR A 75 38.16 -19.51 8.26
N ASP A 76 38.33 -19.94 7.01
CA ASP A 76 39.13 -21.11 6.69
C ASP A 76 40.57 -20.94 7.21
N PRO A 77 41.11 -21.89 8.01
CA PRO A 77 42.42 -21.73 8.66
C PRO A 77 43.61 -21.74 7.69
N HIS A 78 43.42 -22.18 6.44
CA HIS A 78 44.50 -22.23 5.44
C HIS A 78 44.52 -21.01 4.52
N SER A 79 43.36 -20.60 4.02
CA SER A 79 43.20 -19.51 3.04
C SER A 79 42.78 -18.18 3.65
N GLY A 80 42.23 -18.18 4.87
CA GLY A 80 41.64 -17.01 5.51
C GLY A 80 40.29 -16.58 4.92
N GLN A 81 39.70 -17.35 3.98
CA GLN A 81 38.41 -17.00 3.39
C GLN A 81 37.26 -17.13 4.40
N PRO A 82 36.30 -16.21 4.46
CA PRO A 82 35.20 -16.28 5.43
C PRO A 82 34.16 -17.36 5.07
N GLY A 83 33.64 -18.03 6.09
CA GLY A 83 32.63 -19.10 5.98
C GLY A 83 31.20 -18.61 5.81
N PHE A 84 30.93 -17.66 4.91
CA PHE A 84 29.64 -16.98 4.83
C PHE A 84 28.52 -17.75 4.10
N LYS A 85 28.81 -18.92 3.53
CA LYS A 85 27.84 -19.67 2.71
C LYS A 85 26.92 -20.59 3.50
N ALA A 86 27.21 -20.84 4.77
CA ALA A 86 26.41 -21.72 5.61
C ALA A 86 26.33 -21.17 7.03
N GLN A 87 25.12 -20.90 7.49
CA GLN A 87 24.84 -20.46 8.85
C GLN A 87 23.51 -21.06 9.30
N HIS A 88 23.50 -21.70 10.46
CA HIS A 88 22.26 -22.13 11.08
C HIS A 88 21.48 -20.92 11.60
N VAL A 89 20.19 -20.89 11.27
CA VAL A 89 19.26 -19.84 11.67
C VAL A 89 17.94 -20.44 12.14
N ALA A 90 17.27 -19.74 13.06
CA ALA A 90 15.89 -19.98 13.43
C ALA A 90 14.99 -18.90 12.80
N LEU A 91 13.77 -19.30 12.44
CA LEU A 91 12.77 -18.43 11.84
C LEU A 91 11.58 -18.27 12.78
N GLU A 92 11.15 -17.04 12.98
CA GLU A 92 9.96 -16.70 13.75
C GLU A 92 9.06 -15.80 12.91
N ARG A 93 7.79 -16.19 12.74
CA ARG A 93 6.80 -15.35 12.05
C ARG A 93 6.51 -14.10 12.88
N LEU A 94 6.56 -12.93 12.24
CA LEU A 94 6.17 -11.66 12.83
C LEU A 94 4.83 -11.19 12.22
N ALA A 95 3.79 -11.15 13.05
CA ALA A 95 2.49 -10.66 12.63
C ALA A 95 2.54 -9.15 12.33
N ALA A 96 2.36 -8.80 11.06
CA ALA A 96 2.17 -7.41 10.66
C ALA A 96 0.82 -6.89 11.18
N THR A 97 0.84 -5.67 11.71
CA THR A 97 -0.36 -4.95 12.19
C THR A 97 -0.91 -3.99 11.14
N TRP A 98 -0.06 -3.57 10.21
CA TRP A 98 -0.41 -2.69 9.10
C TRP A 98 0.62 -2.82 7.97
N HIS A 99 0.18 -2.44 6.78
CA HIS A 99 0.98 -2.32 5.57
C HIS A 99 0.77 -0.94 4.97
N GLY A 100 1.79 -0.45 4.25
CA GLY A 100 1.69 0.82 3.54
C GLY A 100 2.31 0.77 2.15
N ILE A 101 1.85 1.67 1.29
CA ILE A 101 2.48 1.99 0.01
C ILE A 101 2.51 3.51 -0.15
N MET A 102 3.70 4.05 -0.44
CA MET A 102 3.89 5.46 -0.78
C MET A 102 4.50 5.58 -2.16
N LEU A 103 3.94 6.47 -3.00
CA LEU A 103 4.53 6.83 -4.28
C LEU A 103 4.86 8.32 -4.31
N GLY A 104 5.91 8.69 -5.06
CA GLY A 104 6.39 10.05 -5.20
C GLY A 104 7.71 10.10 -5.96
N ARG A 105 8.16 11.28 -6.38
CA ARG A 105 9.39 11.42 -7.21
C ARG A 105 10.66 11.56 -6.37
N ALA A 106 10.56 12.20 -5.20
CA ALA A 106 11.67 12.47 -4.31
C ALA A 106 11.30 12.05 -2.88
N ILE A 107 11.31 10.75 -2.60
CA ILE A 107 11.01 10.23 -1.27
C ILE A 107 12.31 10.00 -0.51
N ALA A 108 12.49 10.67 0.64
CA ALA A 108 13.64 10.44 1.51
C ALA A 108 13.62 9.01 2.10
N PRO A 109 14.76 8.45 2.55
CA PRO A 109 14.77 7.15 3.21
C PRO A 109 13.94 7.18 4.50
N PRO A 110 12.91 6.32 4.64
CA PRO A 110 12.10 6.27 5.85
C PRO A 110 12.92 5.82 7.06
N SER A 111 12.64 6.44 8.20
CA SER A 111 13.10 6.00 9.52
C SER A 111 11.89 5.66 10.41
N GLY A 112 12.04 4.65 11.26
CA GLY A 112 10.99 4.20 12.18
C GLY A 112 11.05 2.70 12.46
N SER A 113 10.14 2.23 13.31
CA SER A 113 10.04 0.81 13.71
C SER A 113 9.18 -0.01 12.72
N PHE A 114 9.62 -0.11 11.47
CA PHE A 114 8.95 -0.88 10.41
C PHE A 114 9.92 -1.32 9.31
N VAL A 115 9.53 -2.36 8.58
CA VAL A 115 10.25 -2.84 7.40
C VAL A 115 9.78 -2.06 6.18
N TRP A 116 10.70 -1.61 5.35
CA TRP A 116 10.39 -0.96 4.08
C TRP A 116 11.31 -1.39 2.96
N SER A 117 10.80 -1.34 1.73
CA SER A 117 11.55 -1.57 0.49
C SER A 117 11.20 -0.51 -0.55
N ARG A 118 12.16 -0.18 -1.41
CA ARG A 118 12.02 0.86 -2.43
C ARG A 118 12.19 0.28 -3.83
N LEU A 119 11.20 0.52 -4.68
CA LEU A 119 11.21 0.21 -6.10
C LEU A 119 11.22 1.52 -6.90
N LYS A 120 12.10 1.62 -7.91
CA LYS A 120 12.02 2.67 -8.92
C LYS A 120 10.99 2.27 -9.98
N LEU A 121 10.10 3.20 -10.29
CA LEU A 121 9.10 3.06 -11.35
C LEU A 121 9.44 4.02 -12.49
N ASP A 122 8.70 3.91 -13.59
CA ASP A 122 8.87 4.77 -14.76
C ASP A 122 8.72 6.25 -14.43
N HIS A 123 9.28 7.08 -15.31
CA HIS A 123 9.24 8.54 -15.22
C HIS A 123 9.84 9.10 -13.91
N GLY A 124 10.75 8.38 -13.25
CA GLY A 124 11.40 8.85 -12.02
C GLY A 124 10.51 8.79 -10.78
N LEU A 125 9.41 8.04 -10.83
CA LEU A 125 8.63 7.71 -9.64
C LEU A 125 9.36 6.68 -8.78
N GLN A 126 9.13 6.76 -7.48
CA GLN A 126 9.60 5.80 -6.50
C GLN A 126 8.38 5.28 -5.75
N GLN A 127 8.34 3.97 -5.55
CA GLN A 127 7.41 3.30 -4.67
C GLN A 127 8.17 2.84 -3.43
N ILE A 128 7.63 3.15 -2.26
CA ILE A 128 8.07 2.57 -0.99
C ILE A 128 6.94 1.71 -0.44
N ARG A 129 7.22 0.44 -0.18
CA ARG A 129 6.33 -0.44 0.58
C ARG A 129 6.76 -0.46 2.04
N PHE A 130 5.78 -0.48 2.93
CA PHE A 130 5.98 -0.52 4.38
C PHE A 130 5.25 -1.73 4.96
N THR A 131 5.81 -2.32 6.01
CA THR A 131 5.15 -3.33 6.83
C THR A 131 5.60 -3.16 8.27
N GLY A 132 4.65 -2.95 9.18
CA GLY A 132 4.94 -2.69 10.58
C GLY A 132 4.23 -3.66 11.52
N THR A 133 4.91 -3.99 12.61
CA THR A 133 4.45 -4.89 13.68
C THR A 133 3.95 -4.14 14.91
N LYS A 134 4.15 -2.82 14.95
CA LYS A 134 3.67 -1.93 16.01
C LYS A 134 2.68 -0.96 15.39
N ASN A 135 1.69 -0.52 16.17
CA ASN A 135 0.75 0.50 15.72
C ASN A 135 1.49 1.72 15.18
N LEU A 136 1.09 2.14 13.98
CA LEU A 136 1.55 3.40 13.42
C LEU A 136 1.01 4.54 14.31
N HIS A 137 1.80 5.58 14.53
CA HIS A 137 1.48 6.71 15.41
C HIS A 137 0.13 7.38 15.04
N ASP A 138 -0.40 8.24 15.92
CA ASP A 138 -1.65 8.95 15.70
C ASP A 138 -1.71 9.70 14.35
N ASP A 139 -2.90 9.73 13.72
CA ASP A 139 -3.13 10.25 12.35
C ASP A 139 -2.51 11.63 12.11
N ALA A 140 -2.61 12.55 13.08
CA ALA A 140 -2.04 13.90 12.97
C ALA A 140 -0.51 13.88 12.73
N THR A 141 0.18 12.88 13.26
CA THR A 141 1.63 12.71 13.07
C THR A 141 1.97 11.94 11.79
N LEU A 142 1.02 11.20 11.21
CA LEU A 142 1.21 10.45 9.96
C LEU A 142 1.25 11.36 8.75
N GLY A 143 0.33 12.32 8.70
CA GLY A 143 0.30 13.36 7.66
C GLY A 143 1.62 14.11 7.62
N ASP A 144 2.08 14.60 8.77
CA ASP A 144 3.36 15.29 8.91
C ASP A 144 4.57 14.41 8.58
N TRP A 145 4.59 13.18 9.09
CA TRP A 145 5.67 12.23 8.79
C TRP A 145 5.79 11.99 7.28
N ALA A 146 4.66 11.74 6.61
CA ALA A 146 4.62 11.49 5.18
C ALA A 146 4.97 12.75 4.36
N ALA A 147 4.54 13.93 4.79
CA ALA A 147 4.88 15.21 4.18
C ALA A 147 6.39 15.48 4.21
N ARG A 148 7.04 15.29 5.36
CA ARG A 148 8.50 15.39 5.47
C ARG A 148 9.20 14.38 4.58
N LEU A 149 8.70 13.14 4.56
CA LEU A 149 9.28 12.06 3.76
C LEU A 149 9.19 12.35 2.25
N ALA A 150 8.12 13.03 1.82
CA ALA A 150 7.89 13.47 0.45
C ALA A 150 8.66 14.75 0.05
N GLY A 151 9.31 15.44 1.00
CA GLY A 151 9.88 16.77 0.78
C GLY A 151 8.82 17.83 0.48
N ALA A 152 7.64 17.71 1.10
CA ALA A 152 6.57 18.69 0.94
C ALA A 152 6.93 20.04 1.57
N GLU A 153 6.52 21.12 0.93
CA GLU A 153 6.65 22.50 1.37
C GLU A 153 5.42 22.93 2.21
N GLN A 154 5.51 24.06 2.91
CA GLN A 154 4.41 24.54 3.77
C GLN A 154 3.13 24.85 2.98
N ASP A 155 3.27 25.33 1.74
CA ASP A 155 2.14 25.70 0.87
C ASP A 155 1.59 24.51 0.06
N ASP A 156 2.18 23.31 0.19
CA ASP A 156 1.65 22.13 -0.46
C ASP A 156 0.33 21.69 0.18
N GLU A 157 -0.68 21.49 -0.65
CA GLU A 157 -2.00 21.07 -0.22
C GLU A 157 -1.95 19.60 0.20
N ARG A 158 -2.51 19.29 1.39
CA ARG A 158 -2.67 17.92 1.89
C ARG A 158 -4.13 17.56 1.91
N VAL A 159 -4.47 16.45 1.25
CA VAL A 159 -5.79 15.83 1.31
C VAL A 159 -5.62 14.53 2.08
N GLU A 160 -6.37 14.37 3.17
CA GLU A 160 -6.28 13.22 4.07
C GLU A 160 -7.63 12.51 4.22
N LEU A 161 -7.57 11.18 4.35
CA LEU A 161 -8.71 10.33 4.68
C LEU A 161 -8.23 9.30 5.69
N ALA A 162 -8.82 9.32 6.87
CA ALA A 162 -8.53 8.37 7.94
C ALA A 162 -9.80 7.67 8.43
N ASP A 163 -9.75 6.36 8.56
CA ASP A 163 -10.76 5.52 9.22
C ASP A 163 -10.04 4.57 10.17
N ARG A 164 -9.87 5.01 11.43
CA ARG A 164 -9.17 4.25 12.48
C ARG A 164 -9.85 2.93 12.80
N ALA A 165 -11.19 2.87 12.75
CA ALA A 165 -11.95 1.66 13.03
C ALA A 165 -11.59 0.56 12.02
N ARG A 166 -11.38 0.94 10.75
CA ARG A 166 -10.92 0.04 9.68
C ARG A 166 -9.40 -0.04 9.52
N GLY A 167 -8.65 0.80 10.24
CA GLY A 167 -7.19 0.90 10.13
C GLY A 167 -6.73 1.39 8.75
N VAL A 168 -7.51 2.29 8.15
CA VAL A 168 -7.23 2.88 6.84
C VAL A 168 -6.73 4.30 7.03
N PHE A 169 -5.62 4.63 6.39
CA PHE A 169 -5.15 6.01 6.25
C PHE A 169 -4.69 6.25 4.82
N ARG A 170 -5.07 7.38 4.25
CA ARG A 170 -4.74 7.77 2.88
C ARG A 170 -4.40 9.25 2.85
N LEU A 171 -3.34 9.59 2.14
CA LEU A 171 -2.86 10.95 2.00
C LEU A 171 -2.47 11.19 0.54
N ALA A 172 -2.85 12.37 0.05
CA ALA A 172 -2.34 12.93 -1.20
C ALA A 172 -1.75 14.30 -0.90
N ILE A 173 -0.55 14.55 -1.42
CA ILE A 173 0.13 15.83 -1.31
C ILE A 173 0.21 16.44 -2.69
N LEU A 174 -0.29 17.66 -2.83
CA LEU A 174 -0.37 18.38 -4.09
C LEU A 174 0.44 19.67 -4.06
N ARG A 175 1.23 19.88 -5.11
CA ARG A 175 1.91 21.14 -5.39
C ARG A 175 1.35 21.73 -6.65
N ARG A 176 0.74 22.92 -6.59
CA ARG A 176 0.11 23.59 -7.74
C ARG A 176 -0.85 22.64 -8.50
N SER A 177 -1.74 21.98 -7.75
CA SER A 177 -2.72 21.00 -8.23
C SER A 177 -2.15 19.70 -8.82
N ARG A 178 -0.84 19.44 -8.68
CA ARG A 178 -0.19 18.20 -9.14
C ARG A 178 0.23 17.34 -7.97
N ILE A 179 -0.01 16.03 -8.07
CA ILE A 179 0.41 15.07 -7.05
C ILE A 179 1.94 15.03 -6.98
N ILE A 180 2.48 15.25 -5.79
CA ILE A 180 3.90 15.03 -5.50
C ILE A 180 4.12 13.75 -4.69
N ALA A 181 3.13 13.36 -3.87
CA ALA A 181 3.15 12.09 -3.16
C ALA A 181 1.75 11.55 -2.88
N LEU A 182 1.66 10.22 -2.80
CA LEU A 182 0.50 9.47 -2.32
C LEU A 182 0.96 8.49 -1.24
N LEU A 183 0.19 8.34 -0.17
CA LEU A 183 0.40 7.32 0.86
C LEU A 183 -0.92 6.61 1.13
N PHE A 184 -0.87 5.27 1.16
CA PHE A 184 -1.98 4.40 1.52
C PHE A 184 -1.51 3.44 2.60
N ILE A 185 -2.27 3.33 3.69
CA ILE A 185 -2.05 2.41 4.80
C ILE A 185 -3.34 1.63 5.05
N ALA A 186 -3.19 0.33 5.30
CA ALA A 186 -4.27 -0.58 5.62
C ALA A 186 -3.79 -1.70 6.56
N ARG A 187 -4.72 -2.39 7.23
CA ARG A 187 -4.39 -3.57 8.06
C ARG A 187 -3.94 -4.76 7.22
N SER A 188 -4.58 -4.98 6.07
CA SER A 188 -4.23 -6.05 5.15
C SER A 188 -3.53 -5.50 3.92
N ARG A 189 -2.57 -6.26 3.41
CA ARG A 189 -1.89 -5.98 2.13
C ARG A 189 -2.84 -6.01 0.95
N ALA A 190 -3.88 -6.85 1.02
CA ALA A 190 -4.90 -6.99 -0.04
C ALA A 190 -5.75 -5.72 -0.22
N ASP A 191 -5.85 -4.91 0.83
CA ASP A 191 -6.59 -3.64 0.80
C ASP A 191 -5.75 -2.48 0.21
N LEU A 192 -4.46 -2.71 -0.05
CA LEU A 192 -3.59 -1.70 -0.64
C LEU A 192 -3.74 -1.66 -2.16
N PRO A 193 -3.71 -0.48 -2.76
CA PRO A 193 -3.67 -0.33 -4.21
C PRO A 193 -2.35 -0.86 -4.80
N GLN A 194 -2.41 -1.27 -6.07
CA GLN A 194 -1.21 -1.63 -6.83
C GLN A 194 -0.41 -0.38 -7.21
N GLY A 195 0.92 -0.52 -7.24
CA GLY A 195 1.86 0.55 -7.57
C GLY A 195 1.63 1.21 -8.91
N ASP A 196 1.47 0.40 -9.96
CA ASP A 196 1.31 0.91 -11.33
C ASP A 196 0.02 1.73 -11.49
N ARG A 197 -1.02 1.38 -10.72
CA ARG A 197 -2.26 2.15 -10.68
C ARG A 197 -2.06 3.51 -10.01
N LEU A 198 -1.33 3.54 -8.88
CA LEU A 198 -0.93 4.80 -8.24
C LEU A 198 -0.08 5.66 -9.16
N ALA A 199 0.88 5.06 -9.87
CA ALA A 199 1.74 5.75 -10.82
C ALA A 199 0.94 6.43 -11.94
N GLY A 200 -0.18 5.84 -12.37
CA GLY A 200 -1.07 6.43 -13.35
C GLY A 200 -1.67 7.78 -12.94
N LEU A 201 -1.87 8.03 -11.65
CA LEU A 201 -2.43 9.28 -11.14
C LEU A 201 -1.47 10.46 -11.28
N PHE A 202 -0.17 10.20 -11.26
CA PHE A 202 0.88 11.21 -11.43
C PHE A 202 0.98 11.74 -12.88
N ARG A 203 0.25 11.14 -13.83
CA ARG A 203 0.18 11.63 -15.23
C ARG A 203 -0.82 12.77 -15.40
N GLN A 204 -1.78 12.90 -14.48
CA GLN A 204 -2.76 13.99 -14.54
C GLN A 204 -2.11 15.28 -14.05
N THR A 205 -2.30 16.36 -14.81
CA THR A 205 -1.65 17.65 -14.58
C THR A 205 -2.48 18.61 -13.73
N ASP A 206 -3.75 18.32 -13.50
CA ASP A 206 -4.66 19.16 -12.72
C ASP A 206 -5.75 18.36 -11.98
N TRP A 207 -5.78 18.50 -10.65
CA TRP A 207 -6.74 17.84 -9.76
C TRP A 207 -7.80 18.80 -9.15
N GLN A 208 -8.03 19.97 -9.77
CA GLN A 208 -8.96 21.00 -9.25
C GLN A 208 -10.39 20.50 -8.94
N ALA A 209 -10.94 19.55 -9.71
CA ALA A 209 -12.38 19.26 -9.66
C ALA A 209 -12.81 18.07 -8.79
N ASN A 210 -11.91 17.17 -8.35
CA ASN A 210 -12.33 16.00 -7.57
C ASN A 210 -11.25 15.44 -6.62
N ARG A 211 -10.81 16.26 -5.66
CA ARG A 211 -9.78 15.89 -4.66
C ARG A 211 -10.15 14.67 -3.82
N ALA A 212 -11.42 14.50 -3.48
CA ALA A 212 -11.91 13.33 -2.74
C ALA A 212 -11.75 12.02 -3.54
N SER A 213 -11.78 12.07 -4.88
CA SER A 213 -11.56 10.90 -5.73
C SER A 213 -10.14 10.35 -5.71
N LEU A 214 -9.13 11.17 -5.35
CA LEU A 214 -7.75 10.73 -5.15
C LEU A 214 -7.66 9.66 -4.07
N LEU A 215 -8.32 9.91 -2.94
CA LEU A 215 -8.27 9.06 -1.74
C LEU A 215 -9.41 8.06 -1.68
N ALA A 216 -10.39 8.16 -2.58
CA ALA A 216 -11.50 7.23 -2.73
C ALA A 216 -11.10 5.77 -2.91
N GLY A 217 -9.83 5.50 -3.26
CA GLY A 217 -9.36 4.19 -3.67
C GLY A 217 -9.83 3.81 -5.07
N ARG A 218 -10.68 4.62 -5.73
CA ARG A 218 -11.26 4.25 -7.02
C ARG A 218 -10.47 4.66 -8.24
N ALA A 219 -9.67 5.72 -8.13
CA ALA A 219 -8.60 5.98 -9.08
C ALA A 219 -7.58 4.81 -9.14
N LEU A 220 -7.70 3.84 -8.21
CA LEU A 220 -6.80 2.70 -7.99
C LEU A 220 -7.49 1.33 -8.08
N MET A 221 -8.81 1.29 -8.21
CA MET A 221 -9.59 0.05 -8.34
C MET A 221 -10.18 -0.15 -9.73
N ALA A 222 -10.21 0.89 -10.57
CA ALA A 222 -10.71 0.82 -11.94
C ALA A 222 -9.57 0.53 -12.93
N GLY A 223 -9.42 -0.74 -13.29
CA GLY A 223 -9.11 -1.05 -14.70
C GLY A 223 -10.25 -0.51 -15.57
N GLY A 224 -9.91 -0.04 -16.77
CA GLY A 224 -10.91 0.30 -17.78
C GLY A 224 -11.95 -0.82 -17.92
N ASP A 225 -13.20 -0.41 -18.14
CA ASP A 225 -14.47 -1.17 -18.20
C ASP A 225 -15.23 -1.46 -16.88
N GLY A 226 -14.78 -0.94 -15.74
CA GLY A 226 -15.59 -0.94 -14.52
C GLY A 226 -16.72 0.12 -14.54
N PRO A 227 -17.96 -0.20 -14.09
CA PRO A 227 -19.10 0.72 -14.13
C PRO A 227 -18.87 1.99 -13.28
N LYS A 228 -19.09 3.22 -13.78
CA LYS A 228 -18.86 4.51 -13.07
C LYS A 228 -19.34 4.46 -11.59
N ILE A 229 -18.59 4.97 -10.61
CA ILE A 229 -18.99 5.08 -9.19
C ILE A 229 -19.36 6.51 -8.91
N ILE A 230 -20.39 6.64 -8.11
CA ILE A 230 -20.97 7.91 -7.69
C ILE A 230 -20.67 8.13 -6.22
N CYS A 231 -20.96 7.16 -5.34
CA CYS A 231 -20.61 7.29 -3.93
C CYS A 231 -19.28 6.62 -3.61
N VAL A 232 -18.22 7.42 -3.62
CA VAL A 232 -16.87 7.04 -3.21
C VAL A 232 -16.83 6.43 -1.80
N CYS A 233 -17.49 7.08 -0.84
CA CYS A 233 -17.41 6.74 0.59
C CYS A 233 -17.96 5.34 0.91
N HIS A 234 -18.85 4.82 0.07
CA HIS A 234 -19.45 3.49 0.20
C HIS A 234 -19.21 2.57 -1.00
N GLY A 235 -18.40 3.00 -1.97
CA GLY A 235 -18.09 2.23 -3.19
C GLY A 235 -19.27 1.98 -4.12
N VAL A 236 -20.28 2.87 -4.17
CA VAL A 236 -21.54 2.64 -4.91
C VAL A 236 -21.44 3.06 -6.38
N SER A 237 -21.77 2.15 -7.30
CA SER A 237 -21.76 2.38 -8.74
C SER A 237 -23.01 3.10 -9.27
N GLU A 238 -22.87 3.87 -10.34
CA GLU A 238 -23.96 4.46 -11.11
C GLU A 238 -24.92 3.37 -11.61
N PRO A 239 -24.48 2.22 -12.17
CA PRO A 239 -25.40 1.13 -12.49
C PRO A 239 -26.10 0.54 -11.26
N ALA A 240 -25.43 0.43 -10.11
CA ALA A 240 -26.08 -0.02 -8.88
C ALA A 240 -27.14 0.98 -8.39
N ILE A 241 -26.89 2.28 -8.55
CA ILE A 241 -27.85 3.34 -8.23
C ILE A 241 -29.03 3.30 -9.22
N ARG A 242 -28.77 3.22 -10.52
CA ARG A 242 -29.83 3.12 -11.55
C ARG A 242 -30.67 1.86 -11.36
N ALA A 243 -30.04 0.72 -11.08
CA ALA A 243 -30.74 -0.52 -10.77
C ALA A 243 -31.60 -0.41 -9.50
N ALA A 244 -31.11 0.24 -8.45
CA ALA A 244 -31.88 0.47 -7.23
C ALA A 244 -33.07 1.42 -7.47
N ILE A 245 -32.87 2.50 -8.24
CA ILE A 245 -33.95 3.43 -8.63
C ILE A 245 -35.03 2.68 -9.42
N ALA A 246 -34.64 1.87 -10.41
CA ALA A 246 -35.57 1.13 -11.26
C ALA A 246 -36.32 0.02 -10.51
N ARG A 247 -35.61 -0.74 -9.65
CA ARG A 247 -36.20 -1.86 -8.89
C ARG A 247 -37.14 -1.39 -7.79
N ASP A 248 -36.75 -0.34 -7.05
CA ASP A 248 -37.42 0.06 -5.81
C ASP A 248 -38.23 1.37 -5.97
N GLY A 249 -38.31 1.93 -7.19
CA GLY A 249 -39.09 3.14 -7.48
C GLY A 249 -38.61 4.40 -6.72
N LEU A 250 -37.31 4.49 -6.44
CA LEU A 250 -36.76 5.51 -5.54
C LEU A 250 -36.94 6.92 -6.10
N CYS A 251 -37.52 7.81 -5.29
CA CYS A 251 -38.02 9.10 -5.75
C CYS A 251 -37.28 10.34 -5.21
N ASP A 252 -36.29 10.14 -4.33
CA ASP A 252 -35.46 11.22 -3.81
C ASP A 252 -34.05 10.70 -3.45
N VAL A 253 -33.10 11.62 -3.27
CA VAL A 253 -31.70 11.28 -2.95
C VAL A 253 -31.57 10.60 -1.58
N ARG A 254 -32.44 10.91 -0.61
CA ARG A 254 -32.43 10.24 0.70
C ARG A 254 -32.87 8.78 0.59
N ALA A 255 -33.80 8.46 -0.29
CA ALA A 255 -34.26 7.11 -0.56
C ALA A 255 -33.16 6.28 -1.23
N ILE A 256 -32.41 6.87 -2.17
CA ILE A 256 -31.19 6.25 -2.72
C ILE A 256 -30.17 6.00 -1.60
N GLY A 257 -29.96 6.98 -0.72
CA GLY A 257 -29.06 6.83 0.43
C GLY A 257 -29.47 5.71 1.38
N ARG A 258 -30.76 5.50 1.64
CA ARG A 258 -31.23 4.36 2.45
C ARG A 258 -31.01 3.02 1.76
N ALA A 259 -31.23 2.95 0.44
CA ALA A 259 -31.17 1.70 -0.32
C ALA A 259 -29.74 1.20 -0.57
N VAL A 260 -28.84 2.10 -0.98
CA VAL A 260 -27.47 1.72 -1.40
C VAL A 260 -26.38 2.42 -0.59
N LYS A 261 -26.73 3.14 0.47
CA LYS A 261 -25.81 3.91 1.34
C LYS A 261 -25.15 5.11 0.64
N ALA A 262 -25.49 5.39 -0.62
CA ALA A 262 -24.89 6.50 -1.34
C ALA A 262 -25.29 7.86 -0.72
N GLY A 263 -24.30 8.69 -0.35
CA GLY A 263 -24.54 10.04 0.18
C GLY A 263 -24.80 10.12 1.68
N THR A 264 -24.71 9.01 2.43
CA THR A 264 -24.99 8.99 3.88
C THR A 264 -23.77 9.22 4.78
N ASN A 265 -22.57 9.36 4.22
CA ASN A 265 -21.34 9.60 4.99
C ASN A 265 -20.77 11.00 4.74
N CYS A 266 -20.02 11.18 3.65
CA CYS A 266 -19.33 12.44 3.34
C CYS A 266 -20.17 13.44 2.52
N GLY A 267 -21.33 13.03 1.99
CA GLY A 267 -22.22 13.88 1.20
C GLY A 267 -21.71 14.34 -0.18
N SER A 268 -20.46 14.05 -0.55
CA SER A 268 -19.84 14.56 -1.79
C SER A 268 -20.53 14.11 -3.09
N CYS A 269 -21.26 12.99 -3.05
CA CYS A 269 -21.97 12.45 -4.20
C CYS A 269 -23.43 12.93 -4.32
N LEU A 270 -23.94 13.74 -3.38
CA LEU A 270 -25.35 14.13 -3.35
C LEU A 270 -25.82 14.88 -4.61
N GLY A 271 -24.97 15.73 -5.19
CA GLY A 271 -25.27 16.45 -6.43
C GLY A 271 -25.40 15.52 -7.64
N GLU A 272 -24.47 14.58 -7.78
CA GLU A 272 -24.45 13.61 -8.87
C GLU A 272 -25.60 12.59 -8.74
N LEU A 273 -25.99 12.22 -7.50
CA LEU A 273 -27.19 11.43 -7.22
C LEU A 273 -28.48 12.14 -7.67
N ALA A 274 -28.58 13.45 -7.44
CA ALA A 274 -29.72 14.25 -7.89
C ALA A 274 -29.80 14.33 -9.42
N GLU A 275 -28.65 14.40 -10.10
CA GLU A 275 -28.58 14.37 -11.56
C GLU A 275 -28.99 13.02 -12.14
N ILE A 276 -28.48 11.90 -11.61
CA ILE A 276 -28.87 10.56 -12.04
C ILE A 276 -30.36 10.32 -11.82
N LEU A 277 -30.91 10.77 -10.69
CA LEU A 277 -32.33 10.65 -10.39
C LEU A 277 -33.21 11.42 -11.38
N ARG A 278 -32.80 12.63 -11.78
CA ARG A 278 -33.49 13.41 -12.83
C ARG A 278 -33.43 12.72 -14.19
N ASN A 279 -32.27 12.20 -14.57
CA ASN A 279 -32.04 11.59 -15.88
C ASN A 279 -32.58 10.15 -16.01
N THR A 280 -32.99 9.52 -14.91
CA THR A 280 -33.55 8.15 -14.91
C THR A 280 -35.08 8.17 -14.89
N ARG A 281 -35.70 9.32 -14.57
CA ARG A 281 -37.14 9.49 -14.73
C ARG A 281 -37.45 9.81 -16.20
N PRO A 282 -38.48 9.19 -16.81
CA PRO A 282 -39.02 9.73 -18.03
C PRO A 282 -39.47 11.17 -17.75
N THR A 283 -39.12 12.10 -18.63
CA THR A 283 -39.75 13.42 -18.67
C THR A 283 -41.24 13.18 -18.81
N VAL A 284 -41.98 13.43 -17.74
CA VAL A 284 -43.42 13.61 -17.82
C VAL A 284 -43.59 15.02 -18.36
N ASP A 285 -43.76 15.11 -19.68
CA ASP A 285 -44.19 16.35 -20.32
C ASP A 285 -45.53 16.77 -19.68
N ALA A 286 -45.57 18.00 -19.19
CA ALA A 286 -46.80 18.73 -18.87
C ALA A 286 -46.94 19.87 -19.87
#